data_AF-A0A354I6X0-F1
#
_entry.id   AF-A0A354I6X0-F1
#
_cell.length_a   1.000
_cell.length_b   1.000
_cell.length_c   1.000
_cell.angle_alpha   90.00
_cell.angle_beta   90.00
_cell.angle_gamma   90.00
#
_symmetry.space_group_name_H-M   'P 1'
#
loop_
_entity.id
_entity.type
_entity.pdbx_description
1 polymer ?
#
loop_
_entity_poly.entity_id
_entity_poly.type
_entity_poly.pdbx_seq_one_letter_code
_entity_poly.pdbx_strand_id
1 'polypeptide(L)'
;KNDKEITAVRDGEIYLTGEMFYDSPNHFKIGDTITITDHGKTKTFHIKGSMKDAMFGSSMIGMTRFLISENDYAYFNDKDTNKFYSLLTYTDDS
;
A
#
# COMPACT_ATOMS: atom_id res chain seq x y z
N LYS A 1 -8.38 17.64 3.76
CA LYS A 1 -7.41 18.11 2.74
C LYS A 1 -6.04 18.20 3.41
N ASN A 2 -5.18 17.20 3.24
CA ASN A 2 -3.78 17.24 3.66
C ASN A 2 -2.95 17.13 2.38
N ASP A 3 -2.71 18.26 1.72
CA ASP A 3 -1.88 18.35 0.52
C ASP A 3 -0.37 18.42 0.93
N LYS A 4 0.05 17.56 1.86
CA LYS A 4 1.46 17.46 2.26
C LYS A 4 2.17 16.52 1.30
N GLU A 5 3.22 17.00 0.67
CA GLU A 5 4.10 16.19 -0.17
C GLU A 5 4.79 15.11 0.67
N ILE A 6 4.75 13.88 0.20
CA ILE A 6 5.49 12.76 0.79
C ILE A 6 6.90 12.82 0.22
N THR A 7 7.85 13.34 0.99
CA THR A 7 9.24 13.52 0.55
C THR A 7 10.12 12.31 0.81
N ALA A 8 9.74 11.46 1.77
CA ALA A 8 10.41 10.21 2.08
C ALA A 8 9.45 9.27 2.83
N VAL A 9 9.67 7.96 2.70
CA VAL A 9 8.97 6.91 3.45
C VAL A 9 10.00 6.05 4.14
N ARG A 10 9.84 5.88 5.46
CA ARG A 10 10.80 5.15 6.29
C ARG A 10 10.47 3.67 6.29
N ASP A 11 11.46 2.83 6.57
CA ASP A 11 11.28 1.39 6.67
C ASP A 11 10.15 1.04 7.66
N GLY A 12 9.21 0.20 7.21
CA GLY A 12 8.03 -0.18 7.98
C GLY A 12 6.88 0.84 7.97
N GLU A 13 6.98 1.95 7.25
CA GLU A 13 5.86 2.86 6.98
C GLU A 13 5.20 2.54 5.64
N ILE A 14 3.88 2.77 5.56
CA ILE A 14 3.12 2.62 4.31
C ILE A 14 2.13 3.77 4.12
N TYR A 15 1.99 4.20 2.87
CA TYR A 15 0.96 5.13 2.42
C TYR A 15 0.05 4.44 1.41
N LEU A 16 -1.25 4.54 1.63
CA LEU A 16 -2.27 3.90 0.80
C LEU A 16 -2.84 4.89 -0.22
N THR A 17 -3.43 4.42 -1.31
CA THR A 17 -4.22 5.31 -2.18
C THR A 17 -5.41 5.89 -1.41
N GLY A 18 -5.96 7.01 -1.90
CA GLY A 18 -7.19 7.58 -1.36
C GLY A 18 -8.33 6.56 -1.31
N GLU A 19 -8.53 5.79 -2.39
CA GLU A 19 -9.55 4.72 -2.45
C GLU A 19 -9.36 3.67 -1.35
N MET A 20 -8.14 3.13 -1.19
CA MET A 20 -7.87 2.17 -0.13
C MET A 20 -8.03 2.77 1.26
N PHE A 21 -7.61 4.01 1.46
CA PHE A 21 -7.61 4.63 2.78
C PHE A 21 -9.01 5.07 3.22
N TYR A 22 -9.83 5.60 2.30
CA TYR A 22 -11.14 6.18 2.62
C TYR A 22 -12.32 5.27 2.26
N ASP A 23 -12.22 4.51 1.17
CA ASP A 23 -13.37 3.80 0.56
C ASP A 23 -13.29 2.28 0.74
N SER A 24 -12.21 1.78 1.35
CA SER A 24 -12.06 0.36 1.70
C SER A 24 -13.06 -0.06 2.79
N PRO A 25 -13.63 -1.29 2.71
CA PRO A 25 -14.47 -1.84 3.77
C PRO A 25 -13.74 -1.99 5.11
N ASN A 26 -12.40 -2.00 5.11
CA ASN A 26 -11.58 -2.12 6.31
C ASN A 26 -11.44 -0.80 7.09
N HIS A 27 -11.95 0.34 6.57
CA HIS A 27 -11.95 1.64 7.25
C HIS A 27 -10.60 2.04 7.86
N PHE A 28 -9.52 1.93 7.08
CA PHE A 28 -8.16 2.17 7.55
C PHE A 28 -7.94 3.58 8.12
N LYS A 29 -7.08 3.68 9.13
CA LYS A 29 -6.73 4.94 9.80
C LYS A 29 -5.22 5.07 9.99
N ILE A 30 -4.76 6.30 10.18
CA ILE A 30 -3.38 6.55 10.59
C ILE A 30 -3.15 5.91 11.96
N GLY A 31 -2.06 5.16 12.09
CA GLY A 31 -1.72 4.41 13.30
C GLY A 31 -2.14 2.93 13.25
N ASP A 32 -3.04 2.56 12.35
CA ASP A 32 -3.34 1.16 12.06
C ASP A 32 -2.14 0.47 11.41
N THR A 33 -2.18 -0.85 11.40
CA THR A 33 -1.18 -1.68 10.72
C THR A 33 -1.78 -2.47 9.57
N ILE A 34 -0.95 -2.77 8.58
CA ILE A 34 -1.26 -3.70 7.50
C ILE A 34 -0.12 -4.68 7.36
N THR A 35 -0.45 -5.96 7.20
CA THR A 35 0.53 -7.01 6.97
C THR A 35 0.49 -7.41 5.50
N ILE A 36 1.64 -7.33 4.85
CA ILE A 36 1.83 -7.76 3.46
C ILE A 36 2.60 -9.07 3.49
N THR A 37 2.06 -10.08 2.82
CA THR A 37 2.74 -11.36 2.56
C THR A 37 2.88 -11.54 1.07
N ASP A 38 4.11 -11.74 0.60
CA ASP A 38 4.43 -11.99 -0.80
C ASP A 38 5.57 -13.01 -0.91
N HIS A 39 5.43 -14.02 -1.77
CA HIS A 39 6.42 -15.09 -1.98
C HIS A 39 7.01 -15.70 -0.68
N GLY A 40 6.18 -15.87 0.36
CA GLY A 40 6.61 -16.41 1.67
C GLY A 40 7.35 -15.43 2.58
N LYS A 41 7.51 -14.18 2.15
CA LYS A 41 8.01 -13.07 2.97
C LYS A 41 6.83 -12.30 3.53
N THR A 42 6.86 -12.01 4.82
CA THR A 42 5.80 -11.29 5.52
C THR A 42 6.37 -10.12 6.28
N LYS A 43 5.76 -8.95 6.12
CA LYS A 43 6.11 -7.76 6.88
C LYS A 43 4.87 -6.95 7.26
N THR A 44 4.87 -6.44 8.48
CA THR A 44 3.84 -5.53 8.99
C THR A 44 4.32 -4.09 8.86
N PHE A 45 3.43 -3.22 8.40
CA PHE A 45 3.65 -1.81 8.16
C PHE A 45 2.68 -0.96 8.99
N HIS A 46 3.13 0.25 9.36
CA HIS A 46 2.31 1.25 10.01
C HIS A 46 1.77 2.24 8.98
N ILE A 47 0.45 2.41 8.94
CA ILE A 47 -0.21 3.33 8.03
C ILE A 47 0.05 4.77 8.48
N LYS A 48 0.73 5.54 7.64
CA LYS A 48 1.08 6.94 7.90
C LYS A 48 0.14 7.94 7.22
N GLY A 49 -0.63 7.49 6.24
CA GLY A 49 -1.65 8.31 5.60
C GLY A 49 -2.02 7.80 4.21
N SER A 50 -2.67 8.68 3.45
CA SER A 50 -3.04 8.44 2.06
C SER A 50 -2.21 9.30 1.10
N MET A 51 -1.99 8.78 -0.10
CA MET A 51 -1.45 9.52 -1.24
C MET A 51 -2.56 9.82 -2.25
N LYS A 52 -2.47 10.97 -2.92
CA LYS A 52 -3.46 11.42 -3.91
C LYS A 52 -3.07 10.92 -5.30
N ASP A 53 -4.01 10.30 -6.00
CA ASP A 53 -3.84 9.75 -7.36
C ASP A 53 -3.46 10.78 -8.44
N ALA A 54 -3.45 12.08 -8.12
CA ALA A 54 -3.05 13.14 -9.05
C ALA A 54 -1.63 12.96 -9.60
N MET A 55 -0.75 12.18 -8.94
CA MET A 55 0.55 11.80 -9.50
C MET A 55 0.47 10.86 -10.71
N PHE A 56 -0.66 10.18 -10.94
CA PHE A 56 -0.76 9.09 -11.92
C PHE A 56 -1.85 9.27 -13.00
N GLY A 57 -2.47 10.45 -13.10
CA GLY A 57 -3.28 10.89 -14.25
C GLY A 57 -4.61 10.14 -14.49
N SER A 58 -4.79 8.97 -13.90
CA SER A 58 -6.02 8.18 -13.94
C SER A 58 -6.04 7.17 -12.80
N SER A 59 -7.17 7.09 -12.08
CA SER A 59 -7.47 5.93 -11.25
C SER A 59 -7.42 4.71 -12.16
N MET A 60 -6.44 3.84 -11.93
CA MET A 60 -6.34 2.59 -12.66
C MET A 60 -7.13 1.59 -11.81
N ILE A 61 -8.45 1.71 -11.94
CA ILE A 61 -9.46 0.94 -11.19
C ILE A 61 -9.07 -0.53 -11.27
N GLY A 62 -8.94 -1.17 -10.09
CA GLY A 62 -8.58 -2.59 -9.97
C GLY A 62 -7.10 -2.88 -9.70
N MET A 63 -6.21 -1.88 -9.65
CA MET A 63 -4.84 -2.07 -9.17
C MET A 63 -4.62 -1.41 -7.80
N THR A 64 -4.45 -2.24 -6.78
CA THR A 64 -4.02 -1.84 -5.44
C THR A 64 -2.60 -1.27 -5.51
N ARG A 65 -2.45 0.01 -5.16
CA ARG A 65 -1.16 0.69 -5.10
C ARG A 65 -0.91 1.19 -3.68
N PHE A 66 0.35 1.15 -3.27
CA PHE A 66 0.82 1.71 -2.01
C PHE A 66 2.28 2.11 -2.14
N LEU A 67 2.74 2.95 -1.22
CA LEU A 67 4.10 3.47 -1.20
C LEU A 67 4.79 3.04 0.10
N ILE A 68 5.96 2.43 -0.04
CA ILE A 68 6.84 1.92 1.03
C ILE A 68 8.28 2.40 0.77
N SER A 69 9.19 2.20 1.72
CA SER A 69 10.60 2.51 1.52
C SER A 69 11.24 1.63 0.43
N GLU A 70 12.35 2.08 -0.16
CA GLU A 70 13.12 1.29 -1.13
C GLU A 70 13.66 0.00 -0.51
N ASN A 71 14.06 0.02 0.76
CA ASN A 71 14.53 -1.16 1.49
C ASN A 71 13.42 -2.20 1.66
N ASP A 72 12.20 -1.75 1.98
CA ASP A 72 11.04 -2.64 2.10
C ASP A 72 10.64 -3.22 0.76
N TYR A 73 10.71 -2.43 -0.30
CA TYR A 73 10.52 -2.92 -1.65
C TYR A 73 11.56 -3.98 -2.02
N ALA A 74 12.85 -3.72 -1.75
CA ALA A 74 13.93 -4.67 -1.99
C ALA A 74 13.79 -5.96 -1.17
N TYR A 75 13.27 -5.86 0.06
CA TYR A 75 12.97 -7.03 0.90
C TYR A 75 12.01 -7.99 0.19
N PHE A 76 10.96 -7.49 -0.45
CA PHE A 76 10.02 -8.31 -1.22
C PHE A 76 10.54 -8.68 -2.62
N ASN A 77 11.32 -7.82 -3.27
CA ASN A 77 11.79 -7.96 -4.66
C ASN A 77 13.17 -8.64 -4.78
N ASP A 78 13.44 -9.64 -3.95
CA ASP A 78 14.74 -10.31 -3.87
C ASP A 78 14.93 -11.25 -5.06
N LYS A 79 15.42 -10.66 -6.16
CA LYS A 79 15.97 -11.29 -7.37
C LYS A 79 15.36 -12.64 -7.76
N ASP A 80 14.11 -12.62 -8.18
CA ASP A 80 13.71 -13.32 -9.39
C ASP A 80 12.58 -12.53 -10.06
N THR A 81 12.78 -12.22 -11.33
CA THR A 81 11.97 -11.28 -12.09
C THR A 81 10.50 -11.70 -12.15
N ASN A 82 9.59 -10.87 -11.64
CA ASN A 82 8.41 -10.41 -12.38
C ASN A 82 7.63 -9.34 -11.59
N LYS A 83 7.05 -8.40 -12.34
CA LYS A 83 6.33 -7.24 -11.80
C LYS A 83 5.26 -7.68 -10.78
N PHE A 84 5.33 -7.07 -9.60
CA PHE A 84 4.43 -7.23 -8.47
C PHE A 84 2.97 -6.98 -8.87
N TYR A 85 2.18 -8.05 -8.97
CA TYR A 85 0.73 -8.02 -8.98
C TYR A 85 0.24 -9.19 -8.13
N SER A 86 -0.01 -8.97 -6.84
CA SER A 86 -0.70 -9.94 -6.00
C SER A 86 -1.96 -9.29 -5.41
N LEU A 87 -3.11 -9.86 -5.76
CA LEU A 87 -4.44 -9.47 -5.31
C LEU A 87 -5.06 -10.70 -4.63
N LEU A 88 -5.38 -10.57 -3.33
CA LEU A 88 -6.35 -11.44 -2.68
C LEU A 88 -7.41 -10.54 -2.04
N THR A 89 -8.63 -10.62 -2.57
CA THR A 89 -9.81 -9.99 -1.96
C THR A 89 -10.68 -11.12 -1.43
N TYR A 90 -10.85 -11.18 -0.11
CA TYR A 90 -11.82 -12.04 0.56
C TYR A 90 -12.95 -11.14 1.07
N THR A 91 -14.13 -11.27 0.49
CA THR A 91 -15.39 -10.75 1.04
C THR A 91 -16.21 -11.94 1.50
N ASP A 92 -16.31 -12.09 2.82
CA ASP A 92 -17.32 -12.94 3.44
C ASP A 92 -18.63 -12.16 3.42
N ASP A 93 -19.50 -12.48 2.46
CA ASP A 93 -20.90 -12.06 2.54
C ASP A 93 -21.58 -12.99 3.55
N SER A 94 -21.77 -12.49 4.78
CA SER A 94 -22.72 -13.04 5.75
C SER A 94 -23.94 -12.12 5.90
#